data_AF-A0A0B3AX89-F1
#
_entry.id   AF-A0A0B3AX89-F1
#
_cell.length_a   1.000
_cell.length_b   1.000
_cell.length_c   1.000
_cell.angle_alpha   90.00
_cell.angle_beta   90.00
_cell.angle_gamma   90.00
#
_symmetry.space_group_name_H-M   'P 1'
#
loop_
_entity.id
_entity.type
_entity.pdbx_description
1 polymer ?
#
loop_
_entity_poly.entity_id
_entity_poly.type
_entity_poly.pdbx_seq_one_letter_code
_entity_poly.pdbx_strand_id
1 'polypeptide(L)'
;MLIDVHCHILFSHFDKDLDEVIKRAKEVGLIAIVVSGVNHSTNEKVLELAKKYDIIKPSLGIYPLDAVGLGFKDDVIRDVEKIDVDKEIEFIRKNKDKIIAIGEIGLDNSAEDSRLEEQKIAFRKALLEI
;
A
#
# COMPACT_ATOMS: atom_id res chain seq x y z
N MET A 1 10.61 -21.45 7.47
CA MET A 1 10.85 -20.07 7.03
C MET A 1 9.50 -19.38 6.96
N LEU A 2 9.37 -18.16 7.51
CA LEU A 2 8.11 -17.43 7.57
C LEU A 2 8.20 -16.15 6.73
N ILE A 3 7.12 -15.84 6.01
CA ILE A 3 6.95 -14.62 5.22
C ILE A 3 5.64 -13.98 5.66
N ASP A 4 5.69 -12.71 6.03
CA ASP A 4 4.50 -11.89 6.15
C ASP A 4 4.17 -11.35 4.76
N VAL A 5 3.05 -11.79 4.18
CA VAL A 5 2.70 -11.53 2.77
C VAL A 5 1.89 -10.24 2.58
N HIS A 6 1.50 -9.58 3.67
CA HIS A 6 0.76 -8.32 3.61
C HIS A 6 0.87 -7.61 4.96
N CYS A 7 1.51 -6.46 4.97
CA CYS A 7 1.74 -5.70 6.19
C CYS A 7 1.65 -4.19 5.93
N HIS A 8 1.02 -3.46 6.84
CA HIS A 8 1.03 -2.00 6.84
C HIS A 8 1.85 -1.44 8.01
N ILE A 9 3.14 -1.75 8.01
CA ILE A 9 4.08 -1.28 9.04
C ILE A 9 4.40 0.23 8.95
N LEU A 10 3.82 0.92 7.97
CA LEU A 10 3.95 2.35 7.68
C LEU A 10 3.04 3.24 8.52
N PHE A 11 2.19 2.66 9.37
CA PHE A 11 1.27 3.43 10.20
C PHE A 11 2.03 4.19 11.28
N SER A 12 1.50 5.36 11.64
CA SER A 12 2.07 6.25 12.65
C SER A 12 2.26 5.59 14.03
N HIS A 13 1.52 4.50 14.29
CA HIS A 13 1.70 3.65 15.47
C HIS A 13 3.11 3.07 15.60
N PHE A 14 3.81 2.85 14.48
CA PHE A 14 5.15 2.28 14.44
C PHE A 14 6.26 3.32 14.35
N ASP A 15 5.95 4.61 14.16
CA ASP A 15 6.96 5.67 13.95
C ASP A 15 8.01 5.74 15.07
N LYS A 16 7.61 5.39 16.30
CA LYS A 16 8.47 5.45 17.49
C LYS A 16 9.38 4.24 17.66
N ASP A 17 9.03 3.07 17.11
CA ASP A 17 9.71 1.81 17.38
C ASP A 17 9.91 0.90 16.17
N LEU A 18 9.74 1.41 14.94
CA LEU A 18 9.86 0.64 13.70
C LEU A 18 11.14 -0.20 13.60
N ASP A 19 12.28 0.38 13.97
CA ASP A 19 13.58 -0.32 13.98
C ASP A 19 13.55 -1.56 14.91
N GLU A 20 12.93 -1.43 16.09
CA GLU A 20 12.79 -2.52 17.05
C GLU A 20 11.73 -3.54 16.59
N VAL A 21 10.65 -3.12 15.93
CA VAL A 21 9.67 -4.03 15.33
C VAL A 21 10.33 -4.91 14.26
N ILE A 22 11.10 -4.31 13.35
CA ILE A 22 11.82 -5.03 12.30
C ILE A 22 12.85 -6.00 12.89
N LYS A 23 13.54 -5.58 13.97
CA LYS A 23 14.47 -6.46 14.69
C LYS A 23 13.76 -7.67 15.29
N ARG A 24 12.66 -7.46 16.04
CA ARG A 24 11.85 -8.56 16.61
C ARG A 24 11.33 -9.51 15.54
N ALA A 25 10.89 -8.99 14.39
CA ALA A 25 10.45 -9.80 13.26
C ALA A 25 11.55 -10.74 12.75
N LYS A 26 12.78 -10.23 12.60
CA LYS A 26 13.94 -11.06 12.22
C LYS A 26 14.27 -12.11 13.28
N GLU A 27 14.21 -11.76 14.56
CA GLU A 27 14.52 -12.66 15.68
C GLU A 27 13.58 -13.87 15.76
N VAL A 28 12.30 -13.70 15.40
CA VAL A 28 11.33 -14.80 15.35
C VAL A 28 11.37 -15.59 14.02
N GLY A 29 12.31 -15.27 13.13
CA GLY A 29 12.57 -16.02 11.90
C GLY A 29 11.74 -15.61 10.68
N LEU A 30 11.18 -14.39 10.65
CA LEU A 30 10.66 -13.83 9.40
C LEU A 30 11.83 -13.53 8.46
N ILE A 31 11.67 -13.95 7.21
CA ILE A 31 12.69 -13.76 6.16
C ILE A 31 12.27 -12.71 5.12
N ALA A 32 10.99 -12.36 5.06
CA ALA A 32 10.46 -11.29 4.23
C ALA A 32 9.15 -10.74 4.81
N ILE A 33 8.92 -9.45 4.58
CA ILE A 33 7.68 -8.74 4.91
C ILE A 33 7.25 -7.96 3.66
N VAL A 34 6.11 -8.31 3.08
CA VAL A 34 5.54 -7.57 1.96
C VAL A 34 4.80 -6.37 2.51
N VAL A 35 5.31 -5.17 2.26
CA VAL A 35 4.71 -3.93 2.75
C VAL A 35 3.92 -3.28 1.61
N SER A 36 2.63 -3.08 1.83
CA SER A 36 1.69 -2.56 0.84
C SER A 36 1.46 -1.07 1.02
N GLY A 37 1.68 -0.33 -0.06
CA GLY A 37 1.21 1.05 -0.21
C GLY A 37 -0.17 1.06 -0.87
N VAL A 38 -0.95 2.09 -0.57
CA VAL A 38 -2.37 2.20 -0.94
C VAL A 38 -2.68 3.48 -1.72
N ASN A 39 -1.80 4.46 -1.65
CA ASN A 39 -1.87 5.77 -2.30
C ASN A 39 -0.47 6.34 -2.50
N HIS A 40 -0.36 7.49 -3.14
CA HIS A 40 0.94 8.11 -3.46
C HIS A 40 1.90 8.21 -2.28
N SER A 41 1.44 8.83 -1.17
CA SER A 41 2.26 9.05 0.02
C SER A 41 2.75 7.74 0.64
N THR A 42 1.88 6.74 0.74
CA THR A 42 2.26 5.43 1.28
C THR A 42 3.15 4.64 0.31
N ASN A 43 2.89 4.72 -1.00
CA ASN A 43 3.72 4.10 -2.04
C ASN A 43 5.16 4.65 -2.04
N GLU A 44 5.34 5.97 -1.88
CA GLU A 44 6.66 6.57 -1.71
C GLU A 44 7.37 6.02 -0.46
N LYS A 45 6.68 5.99 0.68
CA LYS A 45 7.27 5.48 1.93
C LYS A 45 7.62 3.99 1.87
N VAL A 46 6.83 3.17 1.17
CA VAL A 46 7.14 1.75 0.92
C VAL A 46 8.51 1.61 0.25
N LEU A 47 8.78 2.43 -0.78
CA LEU A 47 10.06 2.40 -1.48
C LEU A 47 11.22 2.84 -0.59
N GLU A 48 11.02 3.85 0.27
CA GLU A 48 12.04 4.27 1.23
C GLU A 48 12.33 3.19 2.30
N LEU A 49 11.28 2.53 2.80
CA LEU A 49 11.44 1.42 3.73
C LEU A 49 12.20 0.23 3.11
N ALA A 50 11.89 -0.12 1.87
CA ALA A 50 12.59 -1.18 1.15
C ALA A 50 14.08 -0.89 0.93
N LYS A 51 14.48 0.39 0.85
CA LYS A 51 15.90 0.79 0.83
C LYS A 51 16.56 0.66 2.20
N LYS A 52 15.83 0.93 3.29
CA LYS A 52 16.35 0.91 4.66
C LYS A 52 16.47 -0.51 5.22
N TYR A 53 15.57 -1.42 4.86
CA TYR A 53 15.50 -2.76 5.44
C TYR A 53 15.37 -3.86 4.39
N ASP A 54 16.39 -4.71 4.24
CA ASP A 54 16.41 -5.81 3.25
C ASP A 54 15.27 -6.83 3.40
N ILE A 55 14.72 -6.97 4.62
CA ILE A 55 13.59 -7.87 4.89
C ILE A 55 12.29 -7.35 4.25
N ILE A 56 12.18 -6.06 3.99
CA ILE A 56 10.99 -5.45 3.40
C ILE A 56 10.98 -5.70 1.89
N LYS A 57 9.83 -6.14 1.40
CA LYS A 57 9.55 -6.37 -0.01
C LYS A 57 8.41 -5.43 -0.43
N PRO A 58 8.68 -4.44 -1.29
CA PRO A 58 7.71 -3.40 -1.56
C PRO A 58 6.61 -3.86 -2.53
N SER A 59 5.38 -3.50 -2.19
CA SER A 59 4.18 -3.60 -3.03
C SER A 59 3.55 -2.21 -3.14
N LEU A 60 3.24 -1.77 -4.36
CA LEU A 60 2.62 -0.46 -4.61
C LEU A 60 1.22 -0.64 -5.18
N GLY A 61 0.27 0.19 -4.73
CA GLY A 61 -1.14 0.01 -5.06
C GLY A 61 -1.96 1.28 -5.13
N ILE A 62 -3.24 1.07 -5.45
CA ILE A 62 -4.29 2.07 -5.60
C ILE A 62 -5.50 1.48 -4.88
N TYR A 63 -5.64 1.79 -3.59
CA TYR A 63 -6.69 1.22 -2.76
C TYR A 63 -8.07 1.71 -3.23
N PRO A 64 -9.12 0.85 -3.23
CA PRO A 64 -10.36 1.15 -3.94
C PRO A 64 -11.08 2.38 -3.40
N LEU A 65 -11.09 2.56 -2.07
CA LEU A 65 -11.73 3.71 -1.45
C LEU A 65 -10.94 5.01 -1.67
N ASP A 66 -9.60 4.95 -1.70
CA ASP A 66 -8.75 6.11 -2.01
C ASP A 66 -8.96 6.58 -3.45
N ALA A 67 -9.10 5.64 -4.39
CA ALA A 67 -9.38 5.94 -5.80
C ALA A 67 -10.67 6.75 -6.01
N VAL A 68 -11.60 6.66 -5.06
CA VAL A 68 -12.88 7.37 -5.08
C VAL A 68 -13.00 8.42 -3.97
N GLY A 69 -11.91 8.75 -3.27
CA GLY A 69 -11.89 9.77 -2.21
C GLY A 69 -12.84 9.47 -1.06
N LEU A 70 -12.99 8.18 -0.71
CA LEU A 70 -13.75 7.73 0.44
C LEU A 70 -12.80 7.23 1.52
N GLY A 71 -13.07 7.65 2.75
CA GLY A 71 -12.33 7.25 3.92
C GLY A 71 -13.28 7.02 5.08
N PHE A 72 -12.83 6.25 6.06
CA PHE A 72 -13.56 6.12 7.30
C PHE A 72 -13.25 7.35 8.17
N LYS A 73 -14.23 7.83 8.94
CA LYS A 73 -14.07 9.01 9.81
C LYS A 73 -12.94 8.88 10.84
N ASP A 74 -12.58 7.65 11.19
CA ASP A 74 -11.54 7.29 12.15
C ASP A 74 -10.33 6.63 11.48
N ASP A 75 -10.16 6.83 10.16
CA ASP A 75 -9.08 6.18 9.43
C ASP A 75 -7.74 6.85 9.74
N VAL A 76 -6.94 6.19 10.59
CA VAL A 76 -5.60 6.66 11.00
C VAL A 76 -4.56 6.44 9.90
N ILE A 77 -4.95 5.82 8.79
CA ILE A 77 -4.06 5.29 7.76
C ILE A 77 -3.97 6.23 6.55
N ARG A 78 -5.06 6.94 6.22
CA ARG A 78 -5.28 7.55 4.90
C ARG A 78 -5.66 9.02 5.03
N ASP A 79 -4.91 9.90 4.38
CA ASP A 79 -5.42 11.23 4.05
C ASP A 79 -6.56 11.03 3.03
N VAL A 80 -7.79 11.40 3.41
CA VAL A 80 -9.03 11.07 2.69
C VAL A 80 -9.22 11.96 1.45
N GLU A 81 -8.17 12.16 0.67
CA GLU A 81 -8.24 12.87 -0.60
C GLU A 81 -8.34 11.87 -1.75
N LYS A 82 -9.21 12.18 -2.71
CA LYS A 82 -9.33 11.38 -3.94
C LYS A 82 -8.00 11.40 -4.68
N ILE A 83 -7.40 10.22 -4.87
CA ILE A 83 -6.15 10.12 -5.62
C ILE A 83 -6.38 10.30 -7.12
N ASP A 84 -5.37 10.86 -7.78
CA ASP A 84 -5.30 10.90 -9.23
C ASP A 84 -4.79 9.54 -9.74
N VAL A 85 -5.72 8.67 -10.13
CA VAL A 85 -5.45 7.29 -10.54
C VAL A 85 -4.44 7.22 -11.69
N ASP A 86 -4.51 8.14 -12.66
CA ASP A 86 -3.62 8.11 -13.82
C ASP A 86 -2.18 8.47 -13.44
N LYS A 87 -2.00 9.46 -12.55
CA LYS A 87 -0.68 9.77 -11.99
C LYS A 87 -0.12 8.64 -11.14
N GLU A 88 -0.97 7.96 -10.39
CA GLU A 88 -0.52 6.85 -9.54
C GLU A 88 -0.09 5.65 -10.39
N ILE A 89 -0.81 5.34 -11.46
CA ILE A 89 -0.38 4.34 -12.45
C ILE A 89 0.99 4.69 -13.04
N GLU A 90 1.22 5.95 -13.44
CA GLU A 90 2.52 6.39 -13.94
C GLU A 90 3.64 6.22 -12.89
N PHE A 91 3.34 6.57 -11.63
CA PHE A 91 4.28 6.41 -10.52
C PHE A 91 4.66 4.93 -10.31
N ILE A 92 3.69 4.03 -10.30
CA ILE A 92 3.94 2.59 -10.13
C ILE A 92 4.77 2.06 -11.31
N ARG A 93 4.42 2.41 -12.56
CA ARG A 93 5.17 2.01 -13.76
C ARG A 93 6.63 2.46 -13.71
N LYS A 94 6.88 3.70 -13.27
CA LYS A 94 8.23 4.26 -13.14
C LYS A 94 9.08 3.52 -12.12
N ASN A 95 8.45 2.86 -11.15
CA ASN A 95 9.11 2.12 -10.07
C ASN A 95 8.98 0.60 -10.18
N LYS A 96 8.51 0.07 -11.33
CA LYS A 96 8.24 -1.37 -11.53
C LYS A 96 9.43 -2.30 -11.21
N ASP A 97 10.66 -1.84 -11.46
CA ASP A 97 11.88 -2.64 -11.23
C ASP A 97 12.30 -2.68 -9.75
N LYS A 98 11.62 -1.90 -8.89
CA LYS A 98 11.88 -1.82 -7.44
C LYS A 98 10.86 -2.61 -6.61
N ILE A 99 9.81 -3.16 -7.22
CA ILE A 99 8.66 -3.74 -6.54
C ILE A 99 8.55 -5.24 -6.80
N ILE A 100 7.91 -5.96 -5.88
CA ILE A 100 7.67 -7.41 -6.04
C ILE A 100 6.21 -7.73 -6.39
N ALA A 101 5.31 -6.76 -6.21
CA ALA A 101 3.88 -6.92 -6.43
C ALA A 101 3.21 -5.57 -6.73
N ILE A 102 2.07 -5.64 -7.42
CA ILE A 102 1.12 -4.55 -7.54
C ILE A 102 -0.01 -4.84 -6.56
N GLY A 103 -0.14 -3.99 -5.57
CA GLY A 103 -1.10 -4.14 -4.49
C GLY A 103 -0.93 -3.06 -3.44
N GLU A 104 -2.01 -2.57 -2.85
CA GLU A 104 -3.38 -3.11 -2.99
C GLU A 104 -4.17 -2.47 -4.13
N ILE A 105 -4.81 -3.30 -4.95
CA ILE A 105 -5.80 -2.92 -5.95
C ILE A 105 -6.99 -3.87 -5.83
N GLY A 106 -8.21 -3.40 -6.08
CA GLY A 106 -9.38 -4.28 -5.98
C GLY A 106 -10.70 -3.52 -5.87
N LEU A 107 -11.62 -4.09 -5.11
CA LEU A 107 -12.93 -3.51 -4.78
C LEU A 107 -13.17 -3.64 -3.28
N ASP A 108 -13.76 -2.61 -2.69
CA ASP A 108 -14.15 -2.59 -1.29
C ASP A 108 -15.59 -2.05 -1.14
N ASN A 109 -16.51 -2.95 -0.76
CA ASN A 109 -17.92 -2.65 -0.61
C ASN A 109 -18.35 -2.54 0.87
N SER A 110 -17.43 -2.15 1.75
CA SER A 110 -17.70 -2.01 3.19
C SER A 110 -18.38 -0.69 3.58
N ALA A 111 -18.24 0.37 2.76
CA ALA A 111 -18.89 1.65 2.98
C ALA A 111 -20.36 1.63 2.50
N GLU A 112 -21.23 2.38 3.19
CA GLU A 112 -22.66 2.50 2.85
C GLU A 112 -22.87 3.07 1.44
N ASP A 113 -22.12 4.13 1.09
CA ASP A 113 -21.91 4.56 -0.29
C ASP A 113 -20.47 4.24 -0.70
N SER A 114 -20.24 3.03 -1.19
CA SER A 114 -18.93 2.56 -1.63
C SER A 114 -18.49 3.13 -2.98
N ARG A 115 -19.38 3.81 -3.73
CA ARG A 115 -19.11 4.25 -5.11
C ARG A 115 -18.55 3.13 -5.98
N LEU A 116 -19.10 1.92 -5.85
CA LEU A 116 -18.54 0.68 -6.42
C LEU A 116 -18.29 0.75 -7.94
N GLU A 117 -19.13 1.45 -8.70
CA GLU A 117 -18.91 1.61 -10.15
C GLU A 117 -17.67 2.44 -10.47
N GLU A 118 -17.37 3.49 -9.68
CA GLU A 118 -16.14 4.26 -9.83
C GLU A 118 -14.91 3.43 -9.42
N GLN A 119 -15.02 2.63 -8.34
CA GLN A 119 -13.95 1.70 -7.96
C GLN A 119 -13.65 0.70 -9.07
N LYS A 120 -14.68 0.13 -9.72
CA LYS A 120 -14.50 -0.78 -10.87
C LYS A 120 -13.77 -0.11 -12.04
N ILE A 121 -14.00 1.17 -12.28
CA ILE A 121 -13.27 1.93 -13.32
C ILE A 121 -11.79 2.04 -12.93
N ALA A 122 -11.49 2.49 -11.71
CA ALA A 122 -10.12 2.63 -11.23
C ALA A 122 -9.37 1.29 -11.19
N PHE A 123 -10.01 0.24 -10.69
CA PHE A 123 -9.43 -1.10 -10.64
C PHE A 123 -9.15 -1.66 -12.05
N ARG A 124 -10.07 -1.47 -13.00
CA ARG A 124 -9.84 -1.87 -14.40
C ARG A 124 -8.66 -1.13 -15.03
N LYS A 125 -8.53 0.18 -14.79
CA LYS A 125 -7.36 0.94 -15.24
C LYS A 125 -6.07 0.36 -14.65
N ALA A 126 -6.01 0.16 -13.33
CA ALA A 126 -4.85 -0.40 -12.66
C ALA A 126 -4.46 -1.79 -13.20
N LEU A 127 -5.43 -2.65 -13.49
CA LEU A 127 -5.19 -4.00 -14.06
C LEU A 127 -4.62 -3.98 -15.48
N LEU A 128 -4.96 -2.97 -16.29
CA LEU A 128 -4.63 -2.94 -17.72
C LEU A 128 -3.45 -2.03 -18.04
N GLU A 129 -3.16 -1.06 -17.18
CA GLU A 129 -2.26 0.05 -17.51
C GLU A 129 -0.98 0.10 -16.65
N ILE A 130 -0.89 -0.66 -15.55
CA ILE A 130 0.35 -0.83 -14.76
C ILE A 130 1.25 -1.89 -15.40
#